data_AF-A0A484FTG5-F1
#
_entry.id   AF-A0A484FTG5-F1
#
_cell.length_a   1.000
_cell.length_b   1.000
_cell.length_c   1.000
_cell.angle_alpha   90.00
_cell.angle_beta   90.00
_cell.angle_gamma   90.00
#
_symmetry.space_group_name_H-M   'P 1'
#
loop_
_entity.id
_entity.type
_entity.pdbx_description
1 polymer ?
#
loop_
_entity_poly.entity_id
_entity_poly.type
_entity_poly.pdbx_seq_one_letter_code
_entity_poly.pdbx_strand_id
1 'polypeptide(L)'
;MHIAQLIFQHNDLVVSEDDCRNKFVARQLFRRLARQGRLSTFGFAEDDWSSQSSKFPDLATCPAPSGSDSFRLWGDDFRAGNILLTEADDIAALIDWEYAYVAPTQFILDPPWWLLIETAEMWSSGVDDWKETYDTRLKTWLAALERAEEDLKEPSGLPAPLSTYMRESWETGRFFLSYGARKSWAFDTMYWKFLDERFFGDREAAVLKYDLWKTRLHLLSEEERAAMEPFVERKMTDAKERRIVDWDPTGAEQRFSELLFDS
;
A
#
# COMPACT_ATOMS: atom_id res chain seq x y z
N MET A 1 -1.36 2.46 10.82
CA MET A 1 -2.75 2.69 10.38
C MET A 1 -3.55 1.39 10.25
N HIS A 2 -3.19 0.43 9.39
CA HIS A 2 -4.03 -0.76 9.16
C HIS A 2 -4.23 -1.70 10.35
N ILE A 3 -3.28 -1.74 11.28
CA ILE A 3 -3.45 -2.49 12.53
C ILE A 3 -4.62 -1.97 13.35
N ALA A 4 -4.89 -0.66 13.32
CA ALA A 4 -6.04 -0.06 14.01
C ALA A 4 -7.36 -0.61 13.46
N GLN A 5 -7.50 -0.67 12.13
CA GLN A 5 -8.69 -1.29 11.52
C GLN A 5 -8.85 -2.72 12.01
N LEU A 6 -7.78 -3.52 11.97
CA LEU A 6 -7.81 -4.90 12.47
C LEU A 6 -8.26 -4.97 13.93
N ILE A 7 -7.78 -4.07 14.77
CA ILE A 7 -8.10 -4.03 16.20
C ILE A 7 -9.55 -3.65 16.45
N PHE A 8 -10.03 -2.54 15.87
CA PHE A 8 -11.29 -1.90 16.27
C PHE A 8 -12.48 -2.24 15.39
N GLN A 9 -12.27 -2.64 14.14
CA GLN A 9 -13.39 -3.04 13.30
C GLN A 9 -13.95 -4.36 13.81
N HIS A 10 -15.19 -4.28 14.33
CA HIS A 10 -15.91 -5.38 14.96
C HIS A 10 -16.56 -6.28 13.91
N ASN A 11 -17.22 -5.68 12.93
CA ASN A 11 -18.04 -6.38 11.94
C ASN A 11 -17.28 -6.63 10.64
N ASP A 12 -17.53 -7.79 10.03
CA ASP A 12 -17.22 -8.13 8.63
C ASP A 12 -15.73 -8.04 8.22
N LEU A 13 -14.84 -7.94 9.20
CA LEU A 13 -13.41 -7.81 8.93
C LEU A 13 -12.72 -9.16 8.76
N VAL A 14 -13.18 -10.19 9.47
CA VAL A 14 -12.58 -11.52 9.48
C VAL A 14 -13.64 -12.57 9.16
N VAL A 15 -13.30 -13.54 8.32
CA VAL A 15 -14.23 -14.62 7.91
C VAL A 15 -13.88 -15.98 8.51
N SER A 16 -12.65 -16.14 9.01
CA SER A 16 -12.18 -17.34 9.71
C SER A 16 -11.02 -17.00 10.62
N GLU A 17 -10.62 -17.94 11.49
CA GLU A 17 -9.43 -17.78 12.32
C GLU A 17 -8.17 -17.59 11.47
N ASP A 18 -7.99 -18.39 10.43
CA ASP A 18 -6.83 -18.32 9.54
C ASP A 18 -6.79 -17.02 8.72
N ASP A 19 -7.96 -16.50 8.31
CA ASP A 19 -8.06 -15.16 7.74
C ASP A 19 -7.65 -14.08 8.76
N CYS A 20 -8.07 -14.21 10.03
CA CYS A 20 -7.63 -13.32 11.09
C CYS A 20 -6.11 -13.39 11.32
N ARG A 21 -5.50 -14.59 11.30
CA ARG A 21 -4.05 -14.79 11.41
C ARG A 21 -3.30 -14.17 10.24
N ASN A 22 -3.79 -14.35 9.00
CA ASN A 22 -3.27 -13.66 7.81
C ASN A 22 -3.26 -12.15 7.98
N LYS A 23 -4.39 -11.58 8.42
CA LYS A 23 -4.52 -10.14 8.63
C LYS A 23 -3.57 -9.63 9.71
N PHE A 24 -3.40 -10.40 10.78
CA PHE A 24 -2.50 -10.09 11.90
C PHE A 24 -1.04 -10.06 11.45
N VAL A 25 -0.55 -11.17 10.87
CA VAL A 25 0.85 -11.31 10.46
C VAL A 25 1.24 -10.23 9.46
N ALA A 26 0.41 -10.00 8.43
CA ALA A 26 0.68 -8.97 7.43
C ALA A 26 0.82 -7.57 8.04
N ARG A 27 -0.08 -7.21 8.96
CA ARG A 27 -0.08 -5.88 9.59
C ARG A 27 1.05 -5.69 10.59
N GLN A 28 1.46 -6.72 11.31
CA GLN A 28 2.62 -6.64 12.20
C GLN A 28 3.92 -6.47 11.42
N LEU A 29 4.14 -7.30 10.39
CA LEU A 29 5.33 -7.22 9.55
C LEU A 29 5.41 -5.88 8.81
N PHE A 30 4.31 -5.44 8.22
CA PHE A 30 4.24 -4.15 7.54
C PHE A 30 4.54 -2.98 8.49
N ARG A 31 3.95 -3.01 9.69
CA ARG A 31 4.20 -1.99 10.71
C ARG A 31 5.66 -1.97 11.14
N ARG A 32 6.30 -3.13 11.33
CA ARG A 32 7.71 -3.22 11.71
C ARG A 32 8.61 -2.65 10.61
N LEU A 33 8.36 -2.99 9.36
CA LEU A 33 9.08 -2.41 8.22
C LEU A 33 8.92 -0.89 8.17
N ALA A 34 7.71 -0.37 8.44
CA ALA A 34 7.46 1.07 8.53
C ALA A 34 8.29 1.72 9.66
N ARG A 35 8.30 1.12 10.86
CA ARG A 35 9.09 1.62 12.01
C ARG A 35 10.60 1.61 11.74
N GLN A 36 11.08 0.66 10.96
CA GLN A 36 12.49 0.54 10.59
C GLN A 36 12.89 1.49 9.44
N GLY A 37 11.97 2.30 8.89
CA GLY A 37 12.23 3.14 7.73
C GLY A 37 12.47 2.36 6.43
N ARG A 38 12.19 1.06 6.43
CA ARG A 38 12.43 0.17 5.28
C ARG A 38 11.45 0.39 4.14
N LEU A 39 10.20 0.72 4.46
CA LEU A 39 9.19 1.00 3.44
C LEU A 39 9.49 2.27 2.64
N SER A 40 10.23 3.24 3.19
CA SER A 40 10.57 4.47 2.47
C SER A 40 11.66 4.29 1.42
N THR A 41 12.47 3.24 1.48
CA THR A 41 13.50 2.95 0.47
C THR A 41 13.13 1.80 -0.45
N PHE A 42 12.09 1.03 -0.13
CA PHE A 42 11.65 -0.11 -0.94
C PHE A 42 11.44 0.27 -2.41
N GLY A 43 12.05 -0.49 -3.33
CA GLY A 43 11.89 -0.27 -4.76
C GLY A 43 12.49 1.04 -5.30
N PHE A 44 13.40 1.66 -4.54
CA PHE A 44 14.32 2.71 -5.01
C PHE A 44 15.75 2.15 -5.08
N ALA A 45 16.68 2.94 -5.62
CA ALA A 45 18.10 2.59 -5.69
C ALA A 45 18.72 2.27 -4.30
N GLU A 46 18.15 2.84 -3.24
CA GLU A 46 18.57 2.63 -1.84
C GLU A 46 17.91 1.40 -1.17
N ASP A 47 17.14 0.58 -1.89
CA ASP A 47 16.57 -0.66 -1.35
C ASP A 47 17.66 -1.71 -1.14
N ASP A 48 18.17 -1.84 0.08
CA ASP A 48 19.23 -2.77 0.45
C ASP A 48 18.75 -3.94 1.34
N TRP A 49 17.46 -4.01 1.62
CA TRP A 49 16.92 -4.93 2.63
C TRP A 49 15.90 -5.92 2.08
N SER A 50 15.22 -5.59 0.97
CA SER A 50 14.17 -6.44 0.44
C SER A 50 14.75 -7.68 -0.26
N SER A 51 14.00 -8.78 -0.28
CA SER A 51 14.42 -9.95 -1.07
C SER A 51 14.53 -9.59 -2.57
N GLN A 52 13.68 -8.68 -3.04
CA GLN A 52 13.69 -8.21 -4.42
C GLN A 52 15.00 -7.53 -4.80
N SER A 53 15.54 -6.62 -3.97
CA SER A 53 16.76 -5.90 -4.34
C SER A 53 17.97 -6.82 -4.47
N SER A 54 18.03 -7.88 -3.64
CA SER A 54 19.05 -8.92 -3.77
C SER A 54 18.88 -9.78 -5.02
N LYS A 55 17.65 -10.02 -5.47
CA LYS A 55 17.33 -10.86 -6.65
C LYS A 55 17.45 -10.10 -7.97
N PHE A 56 17.11 -8.82 -7.97
CA PHE A 56 17.01 -7.96 -9.14
C PHE A 56 17.66 -6.60 -8.86
N PRO A 57 19.00 -6.54 -8.75
CA PRO A 57 19.70 -5.31 -8.34
C PRO A 57 19.52 -4.15 -9.33
N ASP A 58 19.27 -4.45 -10.61
CA ASP A 58 19.11 -3.44 -11.66
C ASP A 58 17.64 -3.01 -11.88
N LEU A 59 16.70 -3.47 -11.03
CA LEU A 59 15.26 -3.20 -11.21
C LEU A 59 14.86 -1.78 -10.78
N ALA A 60 15.59 -1.17 -9.84
CA ALA A 60 15.32 0.17 -9.35
C ALA A 60 16.57 1.03 -9.52
N THR A 61 16.50 2.05 -10.36
CA THR A 61 17.62 2.97 -10.62
C THR A 61 17.35 4.36 -10.09
N CYS A 62 16.07 4.70 -9.89
CA CYS A 62 15.68 6.00 -9.39
C CYS A 62 15.96 6.11 -7.88
N PRO A 63 16.62 7.18 -7.43
CA PRO A 63 16.86 7.40 -6.00
C PRO A 63 15.56 7.79 -5.29
N ALA A 64 15.45 7.42 -4.02
CA ALA A 64 14.37 7.88 -3.17
C ALA A 64 14.44 9.42 -3.03
N PRO A 65 13.32 10.15 -3.16
CA PRO A 65 13.31 11.59 -2.91
C PRO A 65 13.74 11.87 -1.46
N SER A 66 14.45 12.97 -1.22
CA SER A 66 14.96 13.33 0.11
C SER A 66 13.82 13.41 1.14
N GLY A 67 13.73 12.36 1.96
CA GLY A 67 12.62 12.12 2.90
C GLY A 67 12.63 13.00 4.16
N SER A 68 13.65 13.84 4.34
CA SER A 68 13.77 14.70 5.53
C SER A 68 13.06 16.05 5.41
N ASP A 69 12.85 16.58 4.19
CA ASP A 69 12.52 18.02 4.04
C ASP A 69 11.44 18.36 2.99
N SER A 70 10.85 17.39 2.29
CA SER A 70 9.87 17.67 1.24
C SER A 70 8.55 16.93 1.43
N PHE A 71 7.71 17.46 2.32
CA PHE A 71 6.28 17.17 2.28
C PHE A 71 5.60 18.09 1.28
N ARG A 72 4.67 17.54 0.50
CA ARG A 72 3.87 18.32 -0.44
C ARG A 72 2.39 18.13 -0.17
N LEU A 73 1.61 19.12 -0.58
CA LEU A 73 0.17 18.98 -0.63
C LEU A 73 -0.16 17.88 -1.66
N TRP A 74 -0.91 16.90 -1.20
CA TRP A 74 -1.30 15.72 -1.96
C TRP A 74 -2.81 15.56 -1.89
N GLY A 75 -3.45 15.29 -3.03
CA GLY A 75 -4.88 15.00 -3.10
C GLY A 75 -5.10 13.59 -3.62
N ASP A 76 -5.65 12.71 -2.77
CA ASP A 76 -5.91 11.32 -3.16
C ASP A 76 -6.98 11.20 -4.26
N ASP A 77 -7.88 12.18 -4.38
CA ASP A 77 -9.02 12.16 -5.32
C ASP A 77 -8.85 13.08 -6.55
N PHE A 78 -7.62 13.38 -6.99
CA PHE A 78 -7.40 14.03 -8.30
C PHE A 78 -7.58 13.06 -9.49
N ARG A 79 -8.73 12.41 -9.54
CA ARG A 79 -9.19 11.58 -10.66
C ARG A 79 -9.76 12.44 -11.78
N ALA A 80 -9.91 11.85 -12.96
CA ALA A 80 -10.40 12.55 -14.16
C ALA A 80 -11.68 13.37 -13.94
N GLY A 81 -12.60 12.90 -13.09
CA GLY A 81 -13.84 13.62 -12.77
C GLY A 81 -13.66 14.96 -12.03
N ASN A 82 -12.48 15.19 -11.44
CA ASN A 82 -12.16 16.38 -10.65
C ASN A 82 -11.26 17.38 -11.41
N ILE A 83 -11.05 17.16 -12.71
CA ILE A 83 -10.31 18.05 -13.61
C ILE A 83 -11.32 18.69 -14.58
N LEU A 84 -11.52 20.00 -14.45
CA LEU A 84 -12.39 20.75 -15.35
C LEU A 84 -11.60 21.21 -16.57
N LEU A 85 -12.17 21.03 -17.75
CA LEU A 85 -11.59 21.44 -19.03
C LEU A 85 -12.37 22.61 -19.63
N THR A 86 -11.68 23.46 -20.39
CA THR A 86 -12.31 24.45 -21.25
C THR A 86 -12.87 23.80 -22.52
N GLU A 87 -13.56 24.57 -23.37
CA GLU A 87 -14.00 24.09 -24.70
C GLU A 87 -12.83 23.73 -25.64
N ALA A 88 -11.61 24.18 -25.33
CA ALA A 88 -10.40 23.88 -26.08
C ALA A 88 -9.59 22.70 -25.49
N ASP A 89 -10.17 21.94 -24.56
CA ASP A 89 -9.52 20.84 -23.82
C ASP A 89 -8.34 21.27 -22.91
N ASP A 90 -8.16 22.58 -22.68
CA ASP A 90 -7.20 23.09 -21.69
C ASP A 90 -7.71 22.89 -20.26
N ILE A 91 -6.81 22.62 -19.30
CA ILE A 91 -7.15 22.53 -17.88
C ILE A 91 -7.62 23.90 -17.37
N ALA A 92 -8.89 23.99 -16.97
CA ALA A 92 -9.50 25.20 -16.43
C ALA A 92 -9.34 25.29 -14.90
N ALA A 93 -9.59 24.18 -14.20
CA ALA A 93 -9.51 24.12 -12.74
C ALA A 93 -9.39 22.68 -12.23
N LEU A 94 -8.81 22.53 -11.03
CA LEU A 94 -8.87 21.31 -10.23
C LEU A 94 -9.83 21.56 -9.06
N ILE A 95 -10.80 20.68 -8.88
CA ILE A 95 -11.82 20.78 -7.83
C ILE A 95 -11.67 19.66 -6.79
N ASP A 96 -12.57 19.66 -5.79
CA ASP A 96 -12.71 18.57 -4.82
C ASP A 96 -11.48 18.35 -3.91
N TRP A 97 -11.05 19.43 -3.26
CA TRP A 97 -9.88 19.46 -2.38
C TRP A 97 -10.14 18.90 -0.97
N GLU A 98 -11.31 18.32 -0.70
CA GLU A 98 -11.75 17.93 0.66
C GLU A 98 -10.88 16.82 1.29
N TYR A 99 -10.15 16.07 0.47
CA TYR A 99 -9.19 15.04 0.90
C TYR A 99 -7.73 15.41 0.62
N ALA A 100 -7.42 16.69 0.47
CA ALA A 100 -6.03 17.13 0.33
C ALA A 100 -5.33 17.12 1.70
N TYR A 101 -4.15 16.51 1.78
CA TYR A 101 -3.33 16.44 2.99
C TYR A 101 -1.84 16.57 2.66
N VAL A 102 -1.02 16.71 3.70
CA VAL A 102 0.43 16.81 3.57
C VAL A 102 1.01 15.39 3.56
N ALA A 103 1.61 14.97 2.44
CA ALA A 103 2.13 13.61 2.24
C ALA A 103 3.61 13.60 1.84
N PRO A 104 4.33 12.48 2.05
CA PRO A 104 5.65 12.30 1.49
C PRO A 104 5.63 12.44 -0.03
N THR A 105 6.67 13.07 -0.60
CA THR A 105 6.83 13.23 -2.06
C THR A 105 6.71 11.89 -2.81
N GLN A 106 6.99 10.75 -2.18
CA GLN A 106 6.91 9.43 -2.79
C GLN A 106 5.56 9.10 -3.44
N PHE A 107 4.43 9.61 -2.93
CA PHE A 107 3.12 9.32 -3.51
C PHE A 107 2.91 9.91 -4.90
N ILE A 108 3.62 10.99 -5.26
CA ILE A 108 3.54 11.54 -6.62
C ILE A 108 4.28 10.68 -7.64
N LEU A 109 5.20 9.83 -7.17
CA LEU A 109 6.06 9.00 -8.02
C LEU A 109 5.38 7.72 -8.50
N ASP A 110 4.14 7.49 -8.08
CA ASP A 110 3.34 6.34 -8.48
C ASP A 110 2.39 6.73 -9.62
N PRO A 111 2.10 5.83 -10.57
CA PRO A 111 1.09 6.09 -11.58
C PRO A 111 -0.30 6.24 -10.96
N PRO A 112 -1.25 6.92 -11.65
CA PRO A 112 -2.55 7.24 -11.09
C PRO A 112 -3.35 5.98 -10.75
N TRP A 113 -3.68 5.81 -9.47
CA TRP A 113 -4.46 4.64 -9.00
C TRP A 113 -5.83 4.51 -9.66
N TRP A 114 -6.38 5.62 -10.18
CA TRP A 114 -7.68 5.72 -10.84
C TRP A 114 -7.61 5.53 -12.37
N LEU A 115 -6.47 5.11 -12.94
CA LEU A 115 -6.29 4.97 -14.39
C LEU A 115 -7.38 4.12 -15.08
N LEU A 116 -7.88 3.09 -14.38
CA LEU A 116 -8.96 2.23 -14.87
C LEU A 116 -10.36 2.68 -14.45
N ILE A 117 -10.47 3.79 -13.73
CA ILE A 117 -11.68 4.34 -13.09
C ILE A 117 -12.20 3.44 -11.96
N GLU A 118 -12.33 2.13 -12.21
CA GLU A 118 -12.69 1.13 -11.23
C GLU A 118 -11.46 0.66 -10.43
N THR A 119 -11.66 0.47 -9.12
CA THR A 119 -10.60 0.08 -8.20
C THR A 119 -10.33 -1.41 -8.22
N ALA A 120 -9.11 -1.80 -7.83
CA ALA A 120 -8.65 -3.18 -7.84
C ALA A 120 -9.55 -4.11 -7.00
N GLU A 121 -10.08 -3.61 -5.89
CA GLU A 121 -10.97 -4.35 -4.99
C GLU A 121 -12.41 -4.50 -5.50
N MET A 122 -12.85 -3.67 -6.45
CA MET A 122 -14.19 -3.73 -7.05
C MET A 122 -14.21 -4.50 -8.37
N TRP A 123 -13.04 -4.70 -8.99
CA TRP A 123 -12.91 -5.35 -10.30
C TRP A 123 -13.48 -6.77 -10.30
N SER A 124 -14.53 -6.99 -11.10
CA SER A 124 -15.30 -8.25 -11.09
C SER A 124 -14.49 -9.48 -11.49
N SER A 125 -13.51 -9.32 -12.38
CA SER A 125 -12.62 -10.40 -12.82
C SER A 125 -11.46 -10.68 -11.83
N GLY A 126 -11.38 -9.92 -10.74
CA GLY A 126 -10.36 -10.04 -9.73
C GLY A 126 -9.07 -9.27 -10.04
N VAL A 127 -8.19 -9.21 -9.04
CA VAL A 127 -7.04 -8.31 -9.04
C VAL A 127 -5.94 -8.66 -10.07
N ASP A 128 -5.87 -9.90 -10.54
CA ASP A 128 -4.90 -10.28 -11.60
C ASP A 128 -5.28 -9.65 -12.93
N ASP A 129 -6.54 -9.82 -13.33
CA ASP A 129 -7.10 -9.20 -14.54
C ASP A 129 -6.99 -7.67 -14.44
N TRP A 130 -7.33 -7.10 -13.27
CA TRP A 130 -7.15 -5.66 -13.04
C TRP A 130 -5.70 -5.22 -13.29
N LYS A 131 -4.73 -5.97 -12.78
CA LYS A 131 -3.30 -5.67 -12.95
C LYS A 131 -2.86 -5.78 -14.41
N GLU A 132 -3.30 -6.80 -15.14
CA GLU A 132 -2.99 -6.97 -16.57
C GLU A 132 -3.60 -5.85 -17.43
N THR A 133 -4.85 -5.49 -17.13
CA THR A 133 -5.54 -4.37 -17.78
C THR A 133 -4.83 -3.04 -17.46
N TYR A 134 -4.44 -2.84 -16.20
CA TYR A 134 -3.73 -1.64 -15.75
C TYR A 134 -2.37 -1.53 -16.44
N ASP A 135 -1.60 -2.61 -16.52
CA ASP A 135 -0.29 -2.65 -17.20
C ASP A 135 -0.39 -2.17 -18.66
N THR A 136 -1.44 -2.63 -19.36
CA THR A 136 -1.70 -2.24 -20.75
C THR A 136 -2.00 -0.74 -20.87
N ARG A 137 -2.83 -0.20 -19.98
CA ARG A 137 -3.17 1.23 -19.99
C ARG A 137 -2.03 2.11 -19.49
N LEU A 138 -1.22 1.62 -18.56
CA LEU A 138 -0.07 2.32 -18.02
C LEU A 138 0.94 2.63 -19.13
N LYS A 139 1.15 1.72 -20.10
CA LYS A 139 2.01 2.00 -21.26
C LYS A 139 1.53 3.19 -22.08
N THR A 140 0.22 3.36 -22.23
CA THR A 140 -0.37 4.51 -22.93
C THR A 140 -0.19 5.79 -22.11
N TRP A 141 -0.43 5.73 -20.80
CA TRP A 141 -0.22 6.84 -19.88
C TRP A 141 1.23 7.33 -19.90
N LEU A 142 2.19 6.41 -19.75
CA LEU A 142 3.62 6.73 -19.74
C LEU A 142 4.07 7.36 -21.06
N ALA A 143 3.60 6.85 -22.21
CA ALA A 143 3.92 7.44 -23.51
C ALA A 143 3.34 8.87 -23.69
N ALA A 144 2.22 9.19 -23.05
CA ALA A 144 1.69 10.55 -23.04
C ALA A 144 2.47 11.45 -22.08
N LEU A 145 2.85 10.92 -20.91
CA LEU A 145 3.64 11.64 -19.91
C LEU A 145 5.03 11.97 -20.43
N GLU A 146 5.70 11.04 -21.12
CA GLU A 146 7.01 11.25 -21.75
C GLU A 146 6.97 12.40 -22.77
N ARG A 147 5.94 12.47 -23.63
CA ARG A 147 5.77 13.59 -24.56
C ARG A 147 5.54 14.91 -23.83
N ALA A 148 4.73 14.90 -22.78
CA ALA A 148 4.49 16.10 -21.98
C ALA A 148 5.78 16.57 -21.28
N GLU A 149 6.62 15.65 -20.80
CA GLU A 149 7.93 15.95 -20.21
C GLU A 149 8.92 16.52 -21.22
N GLU A 150 8.90 16.07 -22.48
CA GLU A 150 9.71 16.64 -23.57
C GLU A 150 9.34 18.09 -23.90
N ASP A 151 8.06 18.45 -23.76
CA ASP A 151 7.55 19.80 -24.01
C ASP A 151 7.80 20.77 -22.84
N LEU A 152 8.21 20.27 -21.67
CA LEU A 152 8.54 21.10 -20.51
C LEU A 152 9.85 21.85 -20.75
N LYS A 153 9.79 23.18 -20.65
CA LYS A 153 10.95 24.06 -20.83
C LYS A 153 11.90 24.07 -19.63
N GLU A 154 11.39 23.73 -18.45
CA GLU A 154 12.15 23.72 -17.20
C GLU A 154 12.27 22.28 -16.68
N PRO A 155 13.47 21.86 -16.26
CA PRO A 155 13.66 20.52 -15.71
C PRO A 155 12.86 20.36 -14.42
N SER A 156 12.27 19.18 -14.24
CA SER A 156 11.57 18.83 -13.01
C SER A 156 12.54 18.88 -11.82
N GLY A 157 12.03 19.19 -10.62
CA GLY A 157 12.82 19.11 -9.38
C GLY A 157 13.15 17.68 -8.93
N LEU A 158 12.84 16.67 -9.75
CA LEU A 158 13.12 15.26 -9.47
C LEU A 158 14.47 14.84 -10.11
N PRO A 159 15.20 13.89 -9.50
CA PRO A 159 16.45 13.36 -10.05
C PRO A 159 16.33 12.65 -11.40
N ALA A 160 15.12 12.22 -11.76
CA ALA A 160 14.78 11.55 -13.01
C ALA A 160 13.37 11.98 -13.46
N PRO A 161 13.01 11.81 -14.75
CA PRO A 161 11.65 12.05 -15.23
C PRO A 161 10.60 11.31 -14.40
N LEU A 162 9.43 11.93 -14.23
CA LEU A 162 8.33 11.35 -13.49
C LEU A 162 7.83 10.06 -14.17
N SER A 163 7.85 10.00 -15.50
CA SER A 163 7.57 8.77 -16.26
C SER A 163 8.47 7.61 -15.86
N THR A 164 9.77 7.84 -15.68
CA THR A 164 10.72 6.83 -15.19
C THR A 164 10.36 6.37 -13.79
N TYR A 165 10.09 7.31 -12.87
CA TYR A 165 9.67 6.99 -11.51
C TYR A 165 8.38 6.15 -11.45
N MET A 166 7.38 6.50 -12.26
CA MET A 166 6.09 5.79 -12.33
C MET A 166 6.24 4.38 -12.92
N ARG A 167 7.10 4.24 -13.93
CA ARG A 167 7.43 2.94 -14.54
C ARG A 167 8.10 2.03 -13.51
N GLU A 168 9.17 2.50 -12.89
CA GLU A 168 9.87 1.72 -11.86
C GLU A 168 8.94 1.44 -10.66
N SER A 169 8.05 2.37 -10.31
CA SER A 169 7.09 2.15 -9.21
C SER A 169 6.19 0.93 -9.45
N TRP A 170 5.73 0.77 -10.69
CA TRP A 170 4.92 -0.37 -11.09
C TRP A 170 5.72 -1.68 -11.10
N GLU A 171 6.93 -1.66 -11.66
CA GLU A 171 7.80 -2.83 -11.82
C GLU A 171 8.32 -3.35 -10.47
N THR A 172 8.76 -2.43 -9.61
CA THR A 172 9.30 -2.70 -8.27
C THR A 172 8.21 -3.00 -7.25
N GLY A 173 6.96 -2.65 -7.54
CA GLY A 173 5.82 -2.83 -6.66
C GLY A 173 5.59 -1.72 -5.63
N ARG A 174 6.31 -0.59 -5.73
CA ARG A 174 6.04 0.62 -4.93
C ARG A 174 4.59 1.09 -5.07
N PHE A 175 4.00 0.98 -6.26
CA PHE A 175 2.59 1.28 -6.48
C PHE A 175 1.68 0.48 -5.53
N PHE A 176 1.92 -0.83 -5.38
CA PHE A 176 1.11 -1.68 -4.49
C PHE A 176 1.36 -1.38 -3.01
N LEU A 177 2.58 -0.97 -2.66
CA LEU A 177 2.91 -0.49 -1.32
C LEU A 177 2.08 0.76 -0.98
N SER A 178 2.12 1.79 -1.81
CA SER A 178 1.34 3.02 -1.59
C SER A 178 -0.17 2.79 -1.67
N TYR A 179 -0.63 1.91 -2.57
CA TYR A 179 -2.04 1.52 -2.67
C TYR A 179 -2.52 0.83 -1.41
N GLY A 180 -1.78 -0.19 -0.94
CA GLY A 180 -2.08 -0.92 0.28
C GLY A 180 -2.03 -0.02 1.52
N ALA A 181 -1.03 0.87 1.59
CA ALA A 181 -0.83 1.82 2.69
C ALA A 181 -2.00 2.80 2.85
N ARG A 182 -2.69 3.18 1.77
CA ARG A 182 -3.82 4.12 1.79
C ARG A 182 -5.16 3.42 1.96
N LYS A 183 -5.34 2.22 1.39
CA LYS A 183 -6.64 1.54 1.34
C LYS A 183 -6.68 0.29 2.21
N SER A 184 -7.16 0.43 3.44
CA SER A 184 -7.16 -0.66 4.41
C SER A 184 -7.95 -1.91 4.01
N TRP A 185 -9.02 -1.77 3.19
CA TRP A 185 -9.78 -2.90 2.64
C TRP A 185 -9.03 -3.69 1.57
N ALA A 186 -8.18 -3.02 0.78
CA ALA A 186 -7.37 -3.66 -0.25
C ALA A 186 -6.04 -4.19 0.29
N PHE A 187 -5.64 -3.75 1.50
CA PHE A 187 -4.34 -4.04 2.11
C PHE A 187 -3.97 -5.53 2.05
N ASP A 188 -4.88 -6.42 2.44
CA ASP A 188 -4.59 -7.85 2.52
C ASP A 188 -4.26 -8.46 1.15
N THR A 189 -5.05 -8.12 0.15
CA THR A 189 -4.79 -8.56 -1.23
C THR A 189 -3.49 -7.95 -1.75
N MET A 190 -3.24 -6.65 -1.53
CA MET A 190 -2.01 -6.01 -1.99
C MET A 190 -0.76 -6.58 -1.32
N TYR A 191 -0.82 -6.77 0.00
CA TYR A 191 0.28 -7.28 0.79
C TYR A 191 0.64 -8.71 0.36
N TRP A 192 -0.30 -9.63 0.48
CA TRP A 192 0.01 -11.05 0.28
C TRP A 192 0.35 -11.40 -1.16
N LYS A 193 -0.27 -10.69 -2.11
CA LYS A 193 -0.14 -11.00 -3.53
C LYS A 193 1.02 -10.29 -4.20
N PHE A 194 1.28 -9.04 -3.83
CA PHE A 194 2.25 -8.21 -4.53
C PHE A 194 3.47 -7.81 -3.72
N LEU A 195 3.40 -7.82 -2.38
CA LEU A 195 4.48 -7.28 -1.54
C LEU A 195 5.23 -8.36 -0.73
N ASP A 196 4.53 -9.35 -0.19
CA ASP A 196 5.09 -10.31 0.77
C ASP A 196 6.37 -10.99 0.25
N GLU A 197 6.36 -11.56 -0.96
CA GLU A 197 7.54 -12.23 -1.52
C GLU A 197 8.63 -11.26 -1.98
N ARG A 198 8.26 -10.02 -2.33
CA ARG A 198 9.25 -8.96 -2.62
C ARG A 198 10.00 -8.56 -1.36
N PHE A 199 9.30 -8.51 -0.24
CA PHE A 199 9.90 -8.18 1.06
C PHE A 199 10.72 -9.34 1.62
N PHE A 200 10.15 -10.55 1.64
CA PHE A 200 10.66 -11.66 2.46
C PHE A 200 11.12 -12.89 1.68
N GLY A 201 11.05 -12.84 0.36
CA GLY A 201 11.45 -13.95 -0.52
C GLY A 201 10.33 -14.95 -0.76
N ASP A 202 10.61 -15.94 -1.60
CA ASP A 202 9.59 -16.85 -2.11
C ASP A 202 8.96 -17.67 -0.98
N ARG A 203 7.66 -17.94 -1.10
CA ARG A 203 7.02 -18.96 -0.27
C ARG A 203 7.26 -20.34 -0.86
N GLU A 204 6.96 -21.35 -0.06
CA GLU A 204 6.85 -22.71 -0.58
C GLU A 204 5.76 -22.80 -1.65
N ALA A 205 5.92 -23.72 -2.60
CA ALA A 205 4.94 -23.91 -3.66
C ALA A 205 3.58 -24.36 -3.08
N ALA A 206 2.48 -23.86 -3.67
CA ALA A 206 1.11 -24.27 -3.37
C ALA A 206 0.56 -23.94 -1.97
N VAL A 207 1.05 -22.88 -1.32
CA VAL A 207 0.43 -22.37 -0.07
C VAL A 207 -0.98 -21.86 -0.35
N LEU A 208 -1.96 -22.38 0.38
CA LEU A 208 -3.35 -21.96 0.27
C LEU A 208 -3.53 -20.52 0.75
N LYS A 209 -4.52 -19.82 0.20
CA LYS A 209 -4.84 -18.41 0.56
C LYS A 209 -4.93 -18.18 2.07
N TYR A 210 -5.51 -19.12 2.82
CA TYR A 210 -5.69 -18.99 4.28
C TYR A 210 -4.46 -19.45 5.09
N ASP A 211 -3.46 -20.06 4.47
CA ASP A 211 -2.25 -20.56 5.14
C ASP A 211 -1.03 -19.63 5.00
N LEU A 212 -1.18 -18.50 4.32
CA LEU A 212 -0.07 -17.58 4.03
C LEU A 212 0.68 -17.12 5.29
N TRP A 213 -0.04 -16.87 6.39
CA TRP A 213 0.53 -16.48 7.68
C TRP A 213 1.58 -17.46 8.20
N LYS A 214 1.39 -18.76 7.97
CA LYS A 214 2.31 -19.82 8.42
C LYS A 214 3.70 -19.66 7.82
N THR A 215 3.78 -19.16 6.59
CA THR A 215 5.06 -18.94 5.87
C THR A 215 5.91 -17.83 6.46
N ARG A 216 5.32 -16.96 7.31
CA ARG A 216 5.98 -15.77 7.87
C ARG A 216 6.02 -15.74 9.40
N LEU A 217 5.54 -16.77 10.09
CA LEU A 217 5.56 -16.84 11.56
C LEU A 217 6.94 -16.67 12.18
N HIS A 218 7.95 -17.23 11.53
CA HIS A 218 9.35 -17.15 11.97
C HIS A 218 9.88 -15.71 11.95
N LEU A 219 9.25 -14.81 11.19
CA LEU A 219 9.63 -13.40 11.13
C LEU A 219 9.07 -12.58 12.29
N LEU A 220 8.06 -13.06 13.00
CA LEU A 220 7.52 -12.36 14.17
C LEU A 220 8.46 -12.46 15.38
N SER A 221 8.35 -11.53 16.31
CA SER A 221 8.92 -11.64 17.66
C SER A 221 8.18 -12.68 18.50
N GLU A 222 8.74 -13.04 19.67
CA GLU A 222 8.07 -13.95 20.59
C GLU A 222 6.79 -13.34 21.16
N GLU A 223 6.81 -12.04 21.45
CA GLU A 223 5.68 -11.26 21.94
C GLU A 223 4.55 -11.19 20.90
N GLU A 224 4.88 -10.89 19.63
CA GLU A 224 3.91 -10.88 18.53
C GLU A 224 3.26 -12.26 18.33
N ARG A 225 4.05 -13.34 18.40
CA ARG A 225 3.52 -14.71 18.30
C ARG A 225 2.61 -15.06 19.48
N ALA A 226 3.03 -14.72 20.70
CA ALA A 226 2.27 -15.01 21.91
C ALA A 226 0.92 -14.27 21.96
N ALA A 227 0.86 -13.06 21.40
CA ALA A 227 -0.35 -12.26 21.36
C ALA A 227 -1.35 -12.66 20.25
N MET A 228 -0.91 -13.41 19.24
CA MET A 228 -1.72 -13.70 18.06
C MET A 228 -2.95 -14.56 18.39
N GLU A 229 -2.77 -15.69 19.10
CA GLU A 229 -3.89 -16.59 19.39
C GLU A 229 -4.95 -15.97 20.31
N PRO A 230 -4.59 -15.31 21.43
CA PRO A 230 -5.56 -14.56 22.24
C PRO A 230 -6.30 -13.47 21.45
N PHE A 231 -5.61 -12.84 20.49
CA PHE A 231 -6.23 -11.85 19.61
C PHE A 231 -7.26 -12.48 18.66
N VAL A 232 -6.92 -13.61 18.03
CA VAL A 232 -7.79 -14.35 17.11
C VAL A 232 -9.02 -14.88 17.83
N GLU A 233 -8.86 -15.50 19.00
CA GLU A 233 -9.99 -16.00 19.81
C GLU A 233 -10.98 -14.89 20.16
N ARG A 234 -10.45 -13.71 20.56
CA ARG A 234 -11.30 -12.55 20.84
C ARG A 234 -12.02 -12.08 19.57
N LYS A 235 -11.33 -12.00 18.44
CA LYS A 235 -11.94 -11.60 17.17
C LYS A 235 -13.02 -12.55 16.69
N MET A 236 -12.83 -13.86 16.86
CA MET A 236 -13.86 -14.84 16.55
C MET A 236 -15.06 -14.73 17.50
N THR A 237 -14.83 -14.33 18.74
CA THR A 237 -15.91 -14.06 19.71
C THR A 237 -16.68 -12.80 19.32
N ASP A 238 -15.97 -11.73 18.99
CA ASP A 238 -16.55 -10.46 18.52
C ASP A 238 -17.44 -10.69 17.28
N ALA A 239 -16.96 -11.48 16.31
CA ALA A 239 -17.67 -11.76 15.06
C ALA A 239 -19.01 -12.49 15.24
N LYS A 240 -19.30 -13.08 16.41
CA LYS A 240 -20.59 -13.74 16.70
C LYS A 240 -21.74 -12.74 16.83
N GLU A 241 -21.45 -11.51 17.25
CA GLU A 241 -22.45 -10.49 17.50
C GLU A 241 -22.21 -9.27 16.63
N ARG A 242 -23.18 -8.94 15.78
CA ARG A 242 -23.11 -7.71 14.98
C ARG A 242 -23.49 -6.50 15.84
N ARG A 243 -22.53 -5.65 16.18
CA ARG A 243 -22.78 -4.44 16.97
C ARG A 243 -21.84 -3.30 16.62
N ILE A 244 -22.26 -2.08 16.94
CA ILE A 244 -21.39 -0.91 16.99
C ILE A 244 -20.78 -0.90 18.39
N VAL A 245 -19.45 -0.75 18.45
CA VAL A 245 -18.71 -0.70 19.72
C VAL A 245 -18.18 0.71 19.89
N ASP A 246 -18.65 1.37 20.94
CA ASP A 246 -18.10 2.64 21.38
C ASP A 246 -16.91 2.36 22.31
N TRP A 247 -15.75 2.90 21.94
CA TRP A 247 -14.54 2.79 22.73
C TRP A 247 -14.28 4.11 23.44
N ASP A 248 -14.15 4.08 24.77
CA ASP A 248 -13.58 5.20 25.49
C ASP A 248 -12.07 5.31 25.19
N PRO A 249 -11.46 6.51 25.31
CA PRO A 249 -10.05 6.71 24.98
C PRO A 249 -9.10 5.76 25.73
N THR A 250 -9.35 5.51 27.02
CA THR A 250 -8.50 4.65 27.86
C THR A 250 -8.60 3.19 27.42
N GLY A 251 -9.81 2.69 27.18
CA GLY A 251 -10.02 1.36 26.63
C GLY A 251 -9.40 1.17 25.25
N ALA A 252 -9.47 2.19 24.38
CA ALA A 252 -8.84 2.16 23.07
C ALA A 252 -7.31 2.13 23.15
N GLU A 253 -6.70 2.96 24.00
CA GLU A 253 -5.25 2.98 24.21
C GLU A 253 -4.73 1.66 24.77
N GLN A 254 -5.41 1.11 25.78
CA GLN A 254 -5.06 -0.20 26.33
C GLN A 254 -5.11 -1.27 25.22
N ARG A 255 -6.18 -1.28 24.43
CA ARG A 255 -6.35 -2.25 23.34
C ARG A 255 -5.30 -2.11 22.25
N PHE A 256 -4.86 -0.89 21.94
CA PHE A 256 -3.75 -0.65 21.04
C PHE A 256 -2.44 -1.19 21.62
N SER A 257 -2.14 -0.89 22.88
CA SER A 257 -0.86 -1.24 23.52
C SER A 257 -0.60 -2.75 23.55
N GLU A 258 -1.65 -3.57 23.65
CA GLU A 258 -1.58 -5.04 23.62
C GLU A 258 -0.96 -5.59 22.31
N LEU A 259 -0.94 -4.79 21.24
CA LEU A 259 -0.66 -5.26 19.88
C LEU A 259 0.35 -4.40 19.13
N LEU A 260 0.83 -3.30 19.72
CA LEU A 260 1.82 -2.41 19.12
C LEU A 260 3.27 -2.75 19.56
N PHE A 261 3.49 -3.56 20.59
CA PHE A 261 4.83 -4.04 20.99
C PHE A 261 5.91 -2.94 20.91
N ASP A 262 5.65 -1.81 21.57
CA ASP A 262 6.46 -0.58 21.50
C ASP A 262 7.70 -0.58 22.38
N SER A 263 8.30 -1.75 22.60
CA SER A 263 9.64 -1.90 23.21
C SER A 263 10.76 -1.64 22.20
#